data_AF-A0AAN7ZDB4-F1
#
_entry.id   AF-A0AAN7ZDB4-F1
#
_cell.length_a   1.000
_cell.length_b   1.000
_cell.length_c   1.000
_cell.angle_alpha   90.00
_cell.angle_beta   90.00
_cell.angle_gamma   90.00
#
_symmetry.space_group_name_H-M   'P 1'
#
loop_
_entity.id
_entity.type
_entity.pdbx_description
1 polymer ?
#
loop_
_entity_poly.entity_id
_entity_poly.type
_entity_poly.pdbx_seq_one_letter_code
_entity_poly.pdbx_strand_id
1 'polypeptide(L)'
;MSLAATLAIRAAANFNIVGPFALRVTPKTNSDVDGYLWACHAGAATEGLCYAAGAGAVSGSVYEFYYNYTFDEESLYPGFISYVFPYQGADGSLVKVPSLLQLYPSYSSNVNLALIPPGSDGGTSISLDEDSGQFYMGLQHDDTRWNSTIPIPETPRNVSNFHICYQWTGGYWYRSLAWVSGYEGAAPQNPSCEPVNLGIESLGSS
;
A
#
# COMPACT_ATOMS: atom_id res chain seq x y z
N MET A 1 -22.77 50.01 -4.52
CA MET A 1 -21.97 48.81 -4.22
C MET A 1 -22.92 47.66 -3.95
N SER A 2 -23.03 46.70 -4.87
CA SER A 2 -23.78 45.45 -4.64
C SER A 2 -22.78 44.30 -4.74
N LEU A 3 -22.63 43.54 -3.65
CA LEU A 3 -21.75 42.37 -3.58
C LEU A 3 -22.37 41.23 -4.38
N ALA A 4 -21.65 40.72 -5.38
CA ALA A 4 -21.96 39.44 -6.00
C ALA A 4 -21.40 38.31 -5.11
N ALA A 5 -22.27 37.45 -4.59
CA ALA A 5 -21.88 36.24 -3.89
C ALA A 5 -21.55 35.15 -4.92
N THR A 6 -20.28 34.74 -4.98
CA THR A 6 -19.83 33.63 -5.82
C THR A 6 -20.19 32.32 -5.13
N LEU A 7 -21.08 31.53 -5.74
CA LEU A 7 -21.39 30.18 -5.30
C LEU A 7 -20.19 29.27 -5.65
N ALA A 8 -19.48 28.77 -4.65
CA ALA A 8 -18.47 27.73 -4.85
C ALA A 8 -19.19 26.39 -5.01
N ILE A 9 -19.21 25.85 -6.24
CA ILE A 9 -19.63 24.47 -6.50
C ILE A 9 -18.48 23.58 -6.02
N ARG A 10 -18.70 22.81 -4.94
CA ARG A 10 -17.82 21.71 -4.59
C ARG A 10 -18.18 20.53 -5.48
N ALA A 11 -17.32 20.17 -6.42
CA ALA A 11 -17.39 18.85 -7.03
C ALA A 11 -17.18 17.82 -5.92
N ALA A 12 -18.14 16.91 -5.73
CA ALA A 12 -17.93 15.74 -4.90
C ALA A 12 -16.97 14.81 -5.66
N ALA A 13 -15.80 14.53 -5.10
CA ALA A 13 -14.97 13.46 -5.60
C ALA A 13 -15.73 12.13 -5.36
N ASN A 14 -15.93 11.34 -6.42
CA ASN A 14 -16.50 10.01 -6.29
C ASN A 14 -15.38 9.08 -5.79
N PHE A 15 -15.52 8.58 -4.57
CA PHE A 15 -14.63 7.56 -4.03
C PHE A 15 -15.23 6.18 -4.28
N ASN A 16 -14.46 5.31 -4.91
CA ASN A 16 -14.80 3.91 -5.10
C ASN A 16 -14.09 3.07 -4.03
N ILE A 17 -14.73 1.97 -3.61
CA ILE A 17 -14.18 1.06 -2.61
C ILE A 17 -14.20 -0.36 -3.17
N VAL A 18 -13.05 -1.02 -3.16
CA VAL A 18 -12.91 -2.46 -3.43
C VAL A 18 -12.64 -3.18 -2.11
N GLY A 19 -13.33 -4.28 -1.87
CA GLY A 19 -13.11 -5.16 -0.71
C GLY A 19 -14.41 -5.70 -0.11
N PRO A 20 -14.31 -6.57 0.91
CA PRO A 20 -13.07 -7.07 1.51
C PRO A 20 -12.28 -7.96 0.54
N PHE A 21 -10.95 -7.85 0.57
CA PHE A 21 -10.04 -8.72 -0.17
C PHE A 21 -8.83 -9.09 0.70
N ALA A 22 -8.11 -10.12 0.29
CA ALA A 22 -6.81 -10.46 0.83
C ALA A 22 -5.71 -9.83 -0.02
N LEU A 23 -4.63 -9.37 0.62
CA LEU A 23 -3.43 -8.93 -0.06
C LEU A 23 -2.61 -10.16 -0.48
N ARG A 24 -2.66 -10.50 -1.76
CA ARG A 24 -1.96 -11.65 -2.36
C ARG A 24 -0.53 -11.27 -2.71
N VAL A 25 0.40 -12.15 -2.36
CA VAL A 25 1.84 -12.00 -2.64
C VAL A 25 2.29 -13.13 -3.56
N THR A 26 2.70 -12.80 -4.79
CA THR A 26 3.28 -13.77 -5.72
C THR A 26 4.73 -13.41 -6.04
N PRO A 27 5.60 -14.40 -6.32
CA PRO A 27 7.00 -14.13 -6.57
C PRO A 27 7.19 -13.46 -7.96
N LYS A 28 8.10 -12.49 -8.06
CA LYS A 28 8.54 -11.92 -9.36
C LYS A 28 9.64 -12.74 -10.04
N THR A 29 10.25 -13.65 -9.30
CA THR A 29 11.38 -14.46 -9.74
C THR A 29 11.10 -15.93 -9.39
N ASN A 30 12.04 -16.83 -9.67
CA ASN A 30 11.95 -18.22 -9.23
C ASN A 30 12.25 -18.31 -7.71
N SER A 31 11.30 -17.87 -6.87
CA SER A 31 11.37 -17.97 -5.41
C SER A 31 10.08 -18.55 -4.83
N ASP A 32 10.14 -19.04 -3.60
CA ASP A 32 9.01 -19.66 -2.90
C ASP A 32 8.15 -18.64 -2.12
N VAL A 33 8.29 -17.34 -2.43
CA VAL A 33 7.52 -16.26 -1.75
C VAL A 33 6.13 -16.16 -2.33
N ASP A 34 5.31 -17.13 -1.98
CA ASP A 34 3.92 -17.25 -2.39
C ASP A 34 3.03 -17.31 -1.14
N GLY A 35 2.16 -16.31 -0.97
CA GLY A 35 1.25 -16.28 0.17
C GLY A 35 0.41 -15.00 0.26
N TYR A 36 0.19 -14.54 1.49
CA TYR A 36 -0.67 -13.39 1.79
C TYR A 36 -0.05 -12.48 2.84
N LEU A 37 -0.53 -11.23 2.87
CA LEU A 37 -0.25 -10.31 3.96
C LEU A 37 -1.39 -10.30 4.99
N TRP A 38 -1.03 -10.10 6.25
CA TRP A 38 -1.95 -9.88 7.35
C TRP A 38 -1.49 -8.71 8.23
N ALA A 39 -2.46 -8.05 8.86
CA ALA A 39 -2.22 -6.99 9.83
C ALA A 39 -1.67 -7.59 11.13
N CYS A 40 -0.37 -7.37 11.36
CA CYS A 40 0.36 -7.89 12.51
C CYS A 40 0.82 -6.77 13.44
N HIS A 41 0.77 -7.02 14.76
CA HIS A 41 1.06 -5.98 15.73
C HIS A 41 2.50 -5.43 15.60
N ALA A 42 2.63 -4.13 15.36
CA ALA A 42 3.92 -3.42 15.22
C ALA A 42 4.25 -2.51 16.42
N GLY A 43 3.31 -2.31 17.34
CA GLY A 43 3.45 -1.46 18.54
C GLY A 43 2.57 -0.20 18.49
N ALA A 44 2.29 0.42 19.64
CA ALA A 44 1.51 1.67 19.74
C ALA A 44 0.22 1.71 18.87
N ALA A 45 -0.55 0.61 18.88
CA ALA A 45 -1.75 0.41 18.05
C ALA A 45 -1.53 0.54 16.52
N THR A 46 -0.29 0.35 16.07
CA THR A 46 0.11 0.27 14.66
C THR A 46 0.24 -1.19 14.25
N GLU A 47 -0.23 -1.51 13.05
CA GLU A 47 0.00 -2.83 12.43
C GLU A 47 1.06 -2.72 11.35
N GLY A 48 1.78 -3.81 11.10
CA GLY A 48 2.56 -4.01 9.90
C GLY A 48 1.84 -4.95 8.94
N LEU A 49 2.31 -5.00 7.69
CA LEU A 49 1.87 -5.99 6.72
C LEU A 49 2.82 -7.20 6.74
N CYS A 50 2.54 -8.16 7.63
CA CYS A 50 3.35 -9.37 7.77
C CYS A 50 3.00 -10.42 6.72
N TYR A 51 4.00 -11.16 6.27
CA TYR A 51 3.85 -12.23 5.30
C TYR A 51 3.55 -13.58 5.97
N ALA A 52 2.62 -14.32 5.38
CA ALA A 52 2.35 -15.72 5.67
C ALA A 52 2.35 -16.52 4.36
N ALA A 53 3.03 -17.67 4.33
CA ALA A 53 3.09 -18.54 3.15
C ALA A 53 1.82 -19.39 2.99
N GLY A 54 1.48 -19.73 1.75
CA GLY A 54 0.37 -20.64 1.42
C GLY A 54 -1.02 -20.06 1.64
N ALA A 55 -2.05 -20.92 1.72
CA ALA A 55 -3.47 -20.54 1.81
C ALA A 55 -3.87 -20.15 3.24
N GLY A 56 -3.55 -18.91 3.64
CA GLY A 56 -3.79 -18.39 5.00
C GLY A 56 -4.90 -17.34 5.12
N ALA A 57 -5.42 -16.81 4.01
CA ALA A 57 -6.36 -15.70 4.03
C ALA A 57 -7.81 -16.15 4.23
N VAL A 58 -8.49 -15.56 5.22
CA VAL A 58 -9.88 -15.86 5.57
C VAL A 58 -10.64 -14.55 5.81
N SER A 59 -11.90 -14.46 5.36
CA SER A 59 -12.78 -13.33 5.68
C SER A 59 -13.04 -13.21 7.19
N GLY A 60 -13.33 -12.00 7.66
CA GLY A 60 -13.54 -11.63 9.05
C GLY A 60 -12.28 -11.61 9.92
N SER A 61 -11.09 -11.55 9.33
CA SER A 61 -9.81 -11.72 10.06
C SER A 61 -8.79 -10.61 9.77
N VAL A 62 -7.59 -10.74 10.33
CA VAL A 62 -6.43 -9.86 10.08
C VAL A 62 -5.96 -9.85 8.62
N TYR A 63 -6.57 -10.65 7.73
CA TYR A 63 -6.31 -10.68 6.30
C TYR A 63 -7.27 -9.80 5.48
N GLU A 64 -8.26 -9.15 6.10
CA GLU A 64 -9.23 -8.30 5.38
C GLU A 64 -8.72 -6.87 5.18
N PHE A 65 -8.53 -6.52 3.91
CA PHE A 65 -8.16 -5.19 3.49
C PHE A 65 -9.19 -4.61 2.52
N TYR A 66 -9.13 -3.29 2.37
CA TYR A 66 -9.96 -2.52 1.46
C TYR A 66 -9.10 -1.55 0.67
N TYR A 67 -9.56 -1.17 -0.50
CA TYR A 67 -8.88 -0.21 -1.36
C TYR A 67 -9.84 0.92 -1.71
N ASN A 68 -9.51 2.13 -1.28
CA ASN A 68 -10.30 3.33 -1.55
C ASN A 68 -9.59 4.14 -2.63
N TYR A 69 -10.24 4.41 -3.75
CA TYR A 69 -9.60 5.08 -4.88
C TYR A 69 -10.50 6.12 -5.53
N THR A 70 -9.85 7.04 -6.22
CA THR A 70 -10.47 7.96 -7.18
C THR A 70 -10.02 7.59 -8.59
N PHE A 71 -10.75 8.03 -9.61
CA PHE A 71 -10.29 7.97 -10.99
C PHE A 71 -9.72 9.33 -11.38
N ASP A 72 -8.66 9.35 -12.19
CA ASP A 72 -8.24 10.55 -12.91
C ASP A 72 -8.49 10.42 -14.42
N GLU A 73 -8.28 11.51 -15.16
CA GLU A 73 -8.49 11.58 -16.61
C GLU A 73 -7.47 10.72 -17.40
N GLU A 74 -6.41 10.24 -16.75
CA GLU A 74 -5.38 9.37 -17.33
C GLU A 74 -5.65 7.88 -17.05
N SER A 75 -6.83 7.55 -16.51
CA SER A 75 -7.22 6.20 -16.08
C SER A 75 -6.25 5.60 -15.05
N LEU A 76 -5.54 6.44 -14.30
CA LEU A 76 -4.89 5.97 -13.09
C LEU A 76 -5.95 5.91 -12.00
N TYR A 77 -5.84 4.86 -11.20
CA TYR A 77 -6.71 4.66 -10.06
C TYR A 77 -5.93 4.90 -8.77
N PRO A 78 -5.38 6.09 -8.51
CA PRO A 78 -4.64 6.33 -7.28
C PRO A 78 -5.58 6.19 -6.09
N GLY A 79 -5.10 5.51 -5.06
CA GLY A 79 -5.89 5.22 -3.88
C GLY A 79 -5.04 4.79 -2.70
N PHE A 80 -5.72 4.23 -1.72
CA PHE A 80 -5.12 3.83 -0.46
C PHE A 80 -5.60 2.45 -0.07
N ILE A 81 -4.63 1.56 0.15
CA ILE A 81 -4.88 0.31 0.87
C ILE A 81 -5.20 0.67 2.31
N SER A 82 -6.23 0.03 2.87
CA SER A 82 -6.70 0.30 4.20
C SER A 82 -7.04 -0.99 4.96
N TYR A 83 -6.88 -0.90 6.27
CA TYR A 83 -7.28 -1.91 7.25
C TYR A 83 -8.21 -1.25 8.26
N VAL A 84 -9.23 -1.97 8.73
CA VAL A 84 -10.21 -1.44 9.68
C VAL A 84 -9.91 -1.99 11.07
N PHE A 85 -9.39 -1.15 11.95
CA PHE A 85 -9.13 -1.52 13.34
C PHE A 85 -10.44 -1.66 14.11
N PRO A 86 -10.72 -2.84 14.70
CA PRO A 86 -11.79 -3.00 15.67
C PRO A 86 -11.26 -2.77 17.09
N TYR A 87 -11.93 -1.92 17.88
CA TYR A 87 -11.70 -1.86 19.33
C TYR A 87 -12.99 -1.66 20.10
N GLN A 88 -12.98 -2.02 21.39
CA GLN A 88 -14.13 -1.83 22.25
C GLN A 88 -14.10 -0.42 22.87
N GLY A 89 -15.14 0.37 22.59
CA GLY A 89 -15.35 1.69 23.17
C GLY A 89 -15.62 1.63 24.68
N ALA A 90 -15.52 2.79 25.35
CA ALA A 90 -15.73 2.89 26.80
C ALA A 90 -17.14 2.45 27.26
N ASP A 91 -18.12 2.51 26.36
CA ASP A 91 -19.50 2.07 26.56
C ASP A 91 -19.74 0.60 26.16
N GLY A 92 -18.68 -0.12 25.78
CA GLY A 92 -18.75 -1.50 25.30
C GLY A 92 -19.11 -1.63 23.82
N SER A 93 -19.36 -0.54 23.10
CA SER A 93 -19.66 -0.56 21.67
C SER A 93 -18.44 -0.96 20.84
N LEU A 94 -18.66 -1.62 19.70
CA LEU A 94 -17.58 -1.90 18.74
C LEU A 94 -17.33 -0.65 17.90
N VAL A 95 -16.13 -0.08 18.01
CA VAL A 95 -15.68 1.03 17.18
C VAL A 95 -14.80 0.49 16.06
N LYS A 96 -15.01 1.00 14.85
CA LYS A 96 -14.24 0.68 13.64
C LYS A 96 -13.46 1.92 13.19
N VAL A 97 -12.15 1.80 13.05
CA VAL A 97 -11.28 2.89 12.58
C VAL A 97 -10.61 2.48 11.27
N PRO A 98 -11.12 2.95 10.11
CA PRO A 98 -10.42 2.81 8.85
C PRO A 98 -9.05 3.49 8.95
N SER A 99 -8.02 2.77 8.57
CA SER A 99 -6.64 3.23 8.69
C SER A 99 -5.85 2.89 7.45
N LEU A 100 -4.99 3.82 7.03
CA LEU A 100 -4.35 3.74 5.71
C LEU A 100 -2.94 3.17 5.82
N LEU A 101 -2.56 2.39 4.81
CA LEU A 101 -1.19 1.96 4.61
C LEU A 101 -0.28 3.16 4.37
N GLN A 102 0.86 3.16 5.05
CA GLN A 102 1.91 4.16 4.92
C GLN A 102 3.26 3.46 4.73
N LEU A 103 4.05 3.98 3.80
CA LEU A 103 5.46 3.63 3.68
C LEU A 103 6.30 4.60 4.51
N TYR A 104 7.08 4.04 5.42
CA TYR A 104 7.98 4.77 6.30
C TYR A 104 9.40 4.70 5.75
N PRO A 105 9.96 5.81 5.24
CA PRO A 105 11.32 5.84 4.73
C PRO A 105 12.34 5.59 5.83
N SER A 106 13.42 4.89 5.48
CA SER A 106 14.60 4.78 6.33
C SER A 106 15.71 5.68 5.80
N TYR A 107 16.34 6.47 6.68
CA TYR A 107 17.48 7.29 6.27
C TYR A 107 18.79 6.50 6.10
N SER A 108 18.82 5.26 6.58
CA SER A 108 19.99 4.38 6.50
C SER A 108 19.77 3.17 5.59
N SER A 109 18.61 3.08 4.92
CA SER A 109 18.25 1.99 4.02
C SER A 109 17.37 2.50 2.89
N ASN A 110 17.47 1.94 1.69
CA ASN A 110 16.49 2.15 0.62
C ASN A 110 15.25 1.25 0.78
N VAL A 111 15.11 0.53 1.89
CA VAL A 111 13.95 -0.32 2.18
C VAL A 111 13.01 0.44 3.11
N ASN A 112 11.84 0.82 2.59
CA ASN A 112 10.81 1.54 3.32
C ASN A 112 9.82 0.54 3.92
N LEU A 113 9.54 0.69 5.21
CA LEU A 113 8.66 -0.21 5.95
C LEU A 113 7.19 0.10 5.66
N ALA A 114 6.38 -0.93 5.47
CA ALA A 114 4.94 -0.81 5.27
C ALA A 114 4.18 -0.97 6.60
N LEU A 115 3.62 0.13 7.13
CA LEU A 115 2.86 0.15 8.39
C LEU A 115 1.48 0.77 8.21
N ILE A 116 0.57 0.43 9.10
CA ILE A 116 -0.79 0.96 9.17
C ILE A 116 -0.96 1.54 10.58
N PRO A 117 -0.63 2.82 10.80
CA PRO A 117 -0.95 3.48 12.07
C PRO A 117 -2.47 3.73 12.16
N PRO A 118 -3.01 3.95 13.37
CA PRO A 118 -4.43 4.23 13.52
C PRO A 118 -4.77 5.60 12.90
N GLY A 119 -5.80 5.60 12.04
CA GLY A 119 -6.35 6.82 11.41
C GLY A 119 -6.10 6.92 9.92
N SER A 120 -6.74 7.90 9.31
CA SER A 120 -6.79 8.06 7.85
C SER A 120 -5.85 9.13 7.27
N ASP A 121 -4.96 9.67 8.10
CA ASP A 121 -4.00 10.69 7.66
C ASP A 121 -2.73 10.04 7.10
N GLY A 122 -2.05 10.73 6.17
CA GLY A 122 -0.70 10.34 5.71
C GLY A 122 -0.60 9.05 4.90
N GLY A 123 -1.72 8.48 4.43
CA GLY A 123 -1.72 7.29 3.58
C GLY A 123 -0.80 7.44 2.36
N THR A 124 -0.08 6.38 2.01
CA THR A 124 0.71 6.34 0.79
C THR A 124 -0.20 6.03 -0.39
N SER A 125 -0.21 6.93 -1.39
CA SER A 125 -0.95 6.72 -2.62
C SER A 125 -0.31 5.57 -3.42
N ILE A 126 -1.10 4.53 -3.68
CA ILE A 126 -0.74 3.37 -4.48
C ILE A 126 -1.91 3.16 -5.44
N SER A 127 -1.62 2.83 -6.69
CA SER A 127 -2.62 2.53 -7.72
C SER A 127 -2.86 1.03 -7.84
N LEU A 128 -4.07 0.67 -8.28
CA LEU A 128 -4.44 -0.70 -8.64
C LEU A 128 -4.61 -0.80 -10.16
N ASP A 129 -3.99 -1.80 -10.77
CA ASP A 129 -4.23 -2.18 -12.15
C ASP A 129 -5.46 -3.10 -12.18
N GLU A 130 -6.57 -2.64 -12.77
CA GLU A 130 -7.84 -3.37 -12.76
C GLU A 130 -7.80 -4.66 -13.59
N ASP A 131 -6.94 -4.74 -14.61
CA ASP A 131 -6.82 -5.91 -15.49
C ASP A 131 -6.05 -7.05 -14.81
N SER A 132 -4.97 -6.71 -14.12
CA SER A 132 -4.09 -7.68 -13.46
C SER A 132 -4.41 -7.89 -11.97
N GLY A 133 -5.14 -6.97 -11.35
CA GLY A 133 -5.39 -6.95 -9.91
C GLY A 133 -4.14 -6.64 -9.08
N GLN A 134 -3.10 -6.04 -9.67
CA GLN A 134 -1.82 -5.77 -9.01
C GLN A 134 -1.64 -4.30 -8.65
N PHE A 135 -0.98 -4.06 -7.53
CA PHE A 135 -0.64 -2.73 -7.05
C PHE A 135 0.66 -2.21 -7.66
N TYR A 136 0.70 -0.91 -7.90
CA TYR A 136 1.86 -0.16 -8.40
C TYR A 136 1.82 1.30 -7.93
N MET A 137 2.93 2.02 -8.03
CA MET A 137 2.96 3.48 -7.96
C MET A 137 3.07 4.05 -9.36
N GLY A 138 2.08 4.86 -9.76
CA GLY A 138 2.02 5.46 -11.09
C GLY A 138 2.94 6.66 -11.24
N LEU A 139 3.23 7.02 -12.49
CA LEU A 139 3.91 8.27 -12.87
C LEU A 139 5.29 8.50 -12.22
N GLN A 140 6.08 7.44 -12.08
CA GLN A 140 7.45 7.52 -11.54
C GLN A 140 8.47 7.82 -12.64
N HIS A 141 9.55 8.50 -12.27
CA HIS A 141 10.67 8.82 -13.15
C HIS A 141 11.93 7.98 -12.82
N ASP A 142 12.72 7.61 -13.83
CA ASP A 142 14.00 6.93 -13.66
C ASP A 142 15.16 7.94 -13.68
N ASP A 143 15.51 8.45 -12.49
CA ASP A 143 16.61 9.39 -12.33
C ASP A 143 18.00 8.74 -12.39
N THR A 144 18.10 7.42 -12.48
CA THR A 144 19.40 6.71 -12.48
C THR A 144 20.24 6.99 -13.73
N ARG A 145 19.63 7.57 -14.77
CA ARG A 145 20.26 7.90 -16.05
C ARG A 145 20.38 9.40 -16.31
N TRP A 146 19.92 10.25 -15.38
CA TRP A 146 19.96 11.70 -15.55
C TRP A 146 21.41 12.21 -15.45
N ASN A 147 22.06 12.31 -16.61
CA ASN A 147 23.45 12.75 -16.76
C ASN A 147 23.57 14.14 -17.40
N SER A 148 22.44 14.81 -17.59
CA SER A 148 22.31 16.09 -18.28
C SER A 148 22.00 17.20 -17.28
N THR A 149 22.60 18.36 -17.45
CA THR A 149 22.26 19.57 -16.68
C THR A 149 21.04 20.31 -17.25
N ILE A 150 20.48 19.82 -18.37
CA ILE A 150 19.21 20.28 -18.95
C ILE A 150 18.14 19.20 -18.79
N PRO A 151 16.88 19.57 -18.52
CA PRO A 151 15.79 18.60 -18.37
C PRO A 151 15.54 17.93 -19.72
N ILE A 152 15.76 16.61 -19.77
CA ILE A 152 15.37 15.77 -20.90
C ILE A 152 13.99 15.22 -20.56
N PRO A 153 12.95 15.46 -21.38
CA PRO A 153 11.64 14.89 -21.15
C PRO A 153 11.72 13.37 -21.05
N GLU A 154 11.20 12.83 -19.95
CA GLU A 154 11.06 11.39 -19.74
C GLU A 154 9.58 11.08 -19.61
N THR A 155 9.13 10.01 -20.27
CA THR A 155 7.78 9.48 -20.06
C THR A 155 7.77 8.72 -18.73
N PRO A 156 7.05 9.22 -17.72
CA PRO A 156 6.97 8.54 -16.43
C PRO A 156 6.24 7.20 -16.58
N ARG A 157 6.51 6.25 -15.69
CA ARG A 157 5.98 4.88 -15.76
C ARG A 157 5.44 4.39 -14.43
N ASN A 158 4.66 3.32 -14.51
CA ASN A 158 4.21 2.57 -13.36
C ASN A 158 5.36 1.71 -12.83
N VAL A 159 5.61 1.79 -11.53
CA VAL A 159 6.66 1.02 -10.82
C VAL A 159 6.01 0.19 -9.73
N SER A 160 6.46 -1.04 -9.56
CA SER A 160 5.98 -1.97 -8.53
C SER A 160 7.17 -2.50 -7.74
N ASN A 161 7.74 -1.70 -6.85
CA ASN A 161 8.98 -2.08 -6.14
C ASN A 161 8.74 -2.79 -4.81
N PHE A 162 7.68 -3.61 -4.74
CA PHE A 162 7.31 -4.36 -3.55
C PHE A 162 8.25 -5.55 -3.29
N HIS A 163 8.61 -5.71 -2.03
CA HIS A 163 9.48 -6.79 -1.57
C HIS A 163 8.96 -7.38 -0.25
N ILE A 164 9.25 -8.65 -0.01
CA ILE A 164 9.11 -9.28 1.29
C ILE A 164 10.48 -9.40 1.93
N CYS A 165 10.67 -8.80 3.10
CA CYS A 165 11.95 -8.73 3.78
C CYS A 165 11.84 -9.15 5.24
N TYR A 166 12.92 -9.69 5.81
CA TYR A 166 13.05 -9.74 7.26
C TYR A 166 13.48 -8.37 7.78
N GLN A 167 12.68 -7.76 8.66
CA GLN A 167 12.90 -6.40 9.15
C GLN A 167 12.25 -6.16 10.52
N TRP A 168 12.67 -5.08 11.19
CA TRP A 168 12.02 -4.57 12.38
C TRP A 168 10.77 -3.79 11.98
N THR A 169 9.62 -4.44 12.12
CA THR A 169 8.30 -3.86 11.89
C THR A 169 7.83 -3.24 13.20
N GLY A 170 8.15 -1.96 13.38
CA GLY A 170 8.04 -1.28 14.67
C GLY A 170 8.93 -1.96 15.72
N GLY A 171 8.33 -2.52 16.78
CA GLY A 171 9.05 -3.22 17.86
C GLY A 171 9.36 -4.70 17.61
N TYR A 172 8.96 -5.27 16.47
CA TYR A 172 8.91 -6.73 16.28
C TYR A 172 9.68 -7.18 15.04
N TRP A 173 10.35 -8.34 15.14
CA TRP A 173 11.09 -8.93 14.03
C TRP A 173 10.16 -9.81 13.19
N TYR A 174 9.82 -9.35 12.00
CA TYR A 174 8.91 -10.07 11.10
C TYR A 174 9.48 -10.16 9.70
N ARG A 175 8.93 -11.13 8.95
CA ARG A 175 8.97 -11.12 7.49
C ARG A 175 7.75 -10.32 7.01
N SER A 176 7.95 -9.16 6.43
CA SER A 176 6.87 -8.20 6.12
C SER A 176 7.10 -7.50 4.79
N LEU A 177 6.04 -6.87 4.28
CA LEU A 177 6.08 -6.05 3.08
C LEU A 177 6.99 -4.83 3.29
N ALA A 178 7.77 -4.53 2.27
CA ALA A 178 8.51 -3.29 2.12
C ALA A 178 8.35 -2.76 0.70
N TRP A 179 8.64 -1.47 0.55
CA TRP A 179 8.90 -0.84 -0.73
C TRP A 179 10.38 -0.51 -0.85
N VAL A 180 11.01 -0.90 -1.94
CA VAL A 180 12.40 -0.50 -2.22
C VAL A 180 12.38 0.84 -2.95
N SER A 181 13.01 1.86 -2.37
CA SER A 181 13.24 3.15 -3.02
C SER A 181 14.18 3.00 -4.21
N GLY A 182 13.80 3.63 -5.32
CA GLY A 182 14.46 3.53 -6.62
C GLY A 182 13.49 3.08 -7.70
N TYR A 183 13.95 3.12 -8.95
CA TYR A 183 13.18 2.66 -10.09
C TYR A 183 13.04 1.13 -10.11
N GLU A 184 12.16 0.59 -10.97
CA GLU A 184 11.92 -0.86 -11.09
C GLU A 184 13.24 -1.63 -11.25
N GLY A 185 13.46 -2.64 -10.40
CA GLY A 185 14.70 -3.43 -10.39
C GLY A 185 15.83 -2.88 -9.52
N ALA A 186 15.60 -1.80 -8.76
CA ALA A 186 16.55 -1.33 -7.75
C ALA A 186 16.84 -2.44 -6.72
N ALA A 187 18.13 -2.67 -6.44
CA ALA A 187 18.55 -3.67 -5.48
C ALA A 187 18.28 -3.19 -4.03
N PRO A 188 17.64 -4.02 -3.17
CA PRO A 188 17.48 -3.69 -1.77
C PRO A 188 18.81 -3.73 -1.03
N GLN A 189 19.03 -2.78 -0.12
CA GLN A 189 20.18 -2.81 0.80
C GLN A 189 20.06 -3.90 1.87
N ASN A 190 18.83 -4.34 2.17
CA ASN A 190 18.58 -5.50 3.04
C ASN A 190 18.66 -6.78 2.19
N PRO A 191 19.66 -7.66 2.43
CA PRO A 191 19.88 -8.86 1.61
C PRO A 191 18.81 -9.95 1.79
N SER A 192 17.93 -9.81 2.78
CA SER A 192 16.81 -10.75 2.99
C SER A 192 15.59 -10.47 2.12
N CYS A 193 15.59 -9.35 1.39
CA CYS A 193 14.46 -8.92 0.59
C CYS A 193 14.33 -9.74 -0.70
N GLU A 194 13.11 -10.18 -0.98
CA GLU A 194 12.74 -10.89 -2.20
C GLU A 194 11.67 -10.09 -2.97
N PRO A 195 11.84 -9.87 -4.28
CA PRO A 195 10.90 -9.08 -5.08
C PRO A 195 9.60 -9.85 -5.31
N VAL A 196 8.47 -9.17 -5.15
CA VAL A 196 7.13 -9.76 -5.26
C VAL A 196 6.17 -8.87 -6.05
N ASN A 197 5.14 -9.48 -6.62
CA ASN A 197 3.93 -8.75 -7.00
C ASN A 197 3.00 -8.72 -5.79
N LEU A 198 2.42 -7.56 -5.54
CA LEU A 198 1.37 -7.37 -4.56
C LEU A 198 0.07 -7.17 -5.31
N GLY A 199 -0.97 -7.93 -4.97
CA GLY A 199 -2.28 -7.79 -5.60
C GLY A 199 -3.42 -8.09 -4.66
N ILE A 200 -4.63 -8.07 -5.22
CA ILE A 200 -5.85 -8.40 -4.51
C ILE A 200 -6.29 -9.83 -4.85
N GLU A 201 -6.83 -10.53 -3.86
CA GLU A 201 -7.58 -11.77 -4.07
C GLU A 201 -8.91 -11.67 -3.32
N SER A 202 -10.00 -11.95 -4.02
CA SER A 202 -11.34 -11.90 -3.40
C SER A 202 -11.43 -12.91 -2.28
N LEU A 203 -11.81 -12.44 -1.09
CA LEU A 203 -12.18 -13.32 0.00
C LEU A 203 -13.58 -13.82 -0.31
N GLY A 204 -13.71 -15.08 -0.73
CA GLY A 204 -14.99 -15.69 -1.01
C GLY A 204 -15.96 -15.52 0.17
N SER A 205 -17.25 -15.29 -0.12
CA SER A 205 -18.27 -15.36 0.92
C SER A 205 -18.33 -16.80 1.43
N SER A 206 -17.89 -17.02 2.67
CA SER A 206 -18.10 -18.28 3.38
C SER A 206 -19.59 -18.59 3.55
#